data_AF-A0A934EN72-F1
#
_entry.id   AF-A0A934EN72-F1
#
_cell.length_a   1.000
_cell.length_b   1.000
_cell.length_c   1.000
_cell.angle_alpha   90.00
_cell.angle_beta   90.00
_cell.angle_gamma   90.00
#
_symmetry.space_group_name_H-M   'P 1'
#
loop_
_entity.id
_entity.type
_entity.pdbx_description
1 polymer ?
#
loop_
_entity_poly.entity_id
_entity_poly.type
_entity_poly.pdbx_seq_one_letter_code
_entity_poly.pdbx_strand_id
1 'polypeptide(L)'
;MIILLFMLTSASALLFGLLLRNEVSVIVAAVVYASLGIVGLYQTYRHAKAYRHTNVSPEKMCKSEKLKHIEKEEQTYAEKITEWIGGAITFTGLFLVIASKDNGMSGYGIGGWIIWGGAIFCYFLSGIIMREVGGIPLSMGYGGWKVRFTRNGRLIR
;
A
#
# COMPACT_ATOMS: atom_id res chain seq x y z
N MET A 1 2.10 -11.47 -10.64
CA MET A 1 2.30 -12.88 -10.21
C MET A 1 3.40 -13.04 -9.16
N ILE A 2 4.63 -12.55 -9.39
CA ILE A 2 5.74 -12.65 -8.42
C ILE A 2 5.41 -12.00 -7.06
N ILE A 3 4.81 -10.80 -7.06
CA ILE A 3 4.41 -10.10 -5.82
C ILE A 3 3.41 -10.94 -5.00
N LEU A 4 2.42 -11.55 -5.65
CA LEU A 4 1.43 -12.39 -4.98
C LEU A 4 2.09 -13.61 -4.31
N LEU A 5 3.08 -14.23 -4.95
CA LEU A 5 3.84 -15.34 -4.36
C LEU A 5 4.57 -14.89 -3.08
N PHE A 6 5.26 -13.75 -3.11
CA PHE A 6 5.94 -13.22 -1.93
C PHE A 6 4.98 -12.77 -0.83
N MET A 7 3.78 -12.29 -1.18
CA MET A 7 2.73 -11.98 -0.21
C MET A 7 2.19 -13.25 0.46
N LEU A 8 1.98 -14.32 -0.31
CA LEU A 8 1.55 -15.61 0.22
C LEU A 8 2.60 -16.26 1.12
N THR A 9 3.88 -16.18 0.76
CA THR A 9 4.97 -16.71 1.60
C THR A 9 5.12 -15.89 2.88
N SER A 10 5.04 -14.56 2.81
CA SER A 10 5.02 -13.70 4.00
C SER A 10 3.82 -14.00 4.90
N ALA A 11 2.61 -14.11 4.33
CA ALA A 11 1.40 -14.48 5.09
C ALA A 11 1.55 -15.84 5.78
N SER A 12 2.05 -16.84 5.06
CA SER A 12 2.27 -18.19 5.59
C SER A 12 3.32 -18.20 6.70
N ALA A 13 4.44 -17.51 6.50
CA ALA A 13 5.51 -17.39 7.51
C ALA A 13 5.02 -16.66 8.77
N LEU A 14 4.17 -15.65 8.61
CA LEU A 14 3.57 -14.92 9.71
C LEU A 14 2.60 -15.82 10.50
N LEU A 15 1.70 -16.52 9.81
CA LEU A 15 0.80 -17.50 10.43
C LEU A 15 1.57 -18.58 11.19
N PHE A 16 2.61 -19.14 10.56
CA PHE A 16 3.44 -20.17 11.17
C PHE A 16 4.22 -19.65 12.39
N GLY A 17 4.78 -18.44 12.30
CA GLY A 17 5.44 -17.76 13.42
C GLY A 17 4.51 -17.49 14.60
N LEU A 18 3.25 -17.15 14.33
CA LEU A 18 2.23 -16.99 15.38
C LEU A 18 1.83 -18.33 15.99
N LEU A 19 1.58 -19.35 15.18
CA LEU A 19 1.19 -20.69 15.65
C LEU A 19 2.27 -21.35 16.51
N LEU A 20 3.53 -21.28 16.08
CA LEU A 20 4.65 -21.86 16.80
C LEU A 20 5.19 -20.97 17.92
N ARG A 21 4.60 -19.79 18.14
CA ARG A 21 5.13 -18.78 19.04
C ARG A 21 6.61 -18.47 18.81
N ASN A 22 7.01 -18.37 17.54
CA ASN A 22 8.37 -18.05 17.12
C ASN A 22 8.47 -16.58 16.68
N GLU A 23 9.01 -15.74 17.55
CA GLU A 23 9.19 -14.30 17.32
C GLU A 23 10.07 -14.00 16.09
N VAL A 24 11.13 -14.79 15.89
CA VAL A 24 12.06 -14.60 14.77
C VAL A 24 11.35 -14.77 13.44
N SER A 25 10.48 -15.78 13.32
CA SER A 25 9.69 -16.01 12.13
C SER A 25 8.72 -14.85 11.83
N VAL A 26 8.12 -14.25 12.86
CA VAL A 26 7.23 -13.08 12.69
C VAL A 26 8.01 -11.87 12.21
N ILE A 27 9.19 -11.59 12.79
CA ILE A 27 10.04 -10.47 12.37
C ILE A 27 10.53 -10.67 10.93
N VAL A 28 10.96 -11.87 10.56
CA VAL A 28 11.39 -12.17 9.18
C VAL A 28 10.22 -11.97 8.21
N ALA A 29 9.04 -12.49 8.53
CA ALA A 29 7.84 -12.29 7.70
C ALA A 29 7.49 -10.80 7.54
N ALA A 30 7.61 -10.02 8.62
CA ALA A 30 7.41 -8.58 8.63
C ALA A 30 8.38 -7.83 7.72
N VAL A 31 9.68 -8.18 7.76
CA VAL A 31 10.71 -7.57 6.90
C VAL A 31 10.47 -7.90 5.43
N VAL A 32 10.10 -9.15 5.12
CA VAL A 32 9.74 -9.55 3.75
C VAL A 32 8.54 -8.74 3.26
N TYR A 33 7.50 -8.60 4.08
CA TYR A 33 6.32 -7.79 3.75
C TYR A 33 6.67 -6.32 3.50
N ALA A 34 7.44 -5.70 4.41
CA ALA A 34 7.86 -4.31 4.28
C ALA A 34 8.70 -4.07 3.02
N SER A 35 9.56 -5.03 2.66
CA SER A 35 10.36 -4.98 1.44
C SER A 35 9.49 -4.97 0.18
N LEU A 36 8.38 -5.71 0.16
CA LEU A 36 7.40 -5.66 -0.92
C LEU A 36 6.72 -4.29 -1.02
N GLY A 37 6.47 -3.63 0.12
CA GLY A 37 5.98 -2.25 0.16
C GLY A 37 6.93 -1.27 -0.55
N ILE A 38 8.24 -1.42 -0.33
CA ILE A 38 9.27 -0.61 -1.01
C ILE A 38 9.29 -0.88 -2.52
N VAL A 39 9.15 -2.14 -2.95
CA VAL A 39 9.02 -2.47 -4.38
C VAL A 39 7.78 -1.82 -4.98
N GLY A 40 6.65 -1.82 -4.26
CA GLY A 40 5.43 -1.12 -4.64
C GLY A 40 5.62 0.39 -4.77
N LEU A 41 6.38 1.02 -3.86
CA LEU A 41 6.76 2.43 -3.96
C LEU A 41 7.61 2.72 -5.20
N TYR A 42 8.56 1.85 -5.53
CA TYR A 42 9.36 1.99 -6.74
C TYR A 42 8.50 1.89 -8.01
N GLN A 43 7.54 0.96 -8.05
CA GLN A 43 6.58 0.86 -9.15
C GLN A 43 5.72 2.13 -9.25
N THR A 44 5.21 2.62 -8.11
CA THR A 44 4.47 3.88 -8.00
C THR A 44 5.27 5.05 -8.57
N TYR A 45 6.55 5.14 -8.23
CA TYR A 45 7.48 6.14 -8.76
C TYR A 45 7.63 6.05 -10.28
N ARG A 46 7.84 4.86 -10.84
CA ARG A 46 7.92 4.69 -12.31
C ARG A 46 6.62 5.11 -12.99
N HIS A 47 5.48 4.73 -12.43
CA HIS A 47 4.17 5.12 -12.97
C HIS A 47 4.00 6.64 -12.90
N ALA A 48 4.27 7.27 -11.74
CA ALA A 48 4.22 8.71 -11.56
C ALA A 48 5.11 9.45 -12.59
N LYS A 49 6.34 8.97 -12.82
CA LYS A 49 7.23 9.55 -13.82
C LYS A 49 6.66 9.44 -15.23
N ALA A 50 6.15 8.26 -15.61
CA ALA A 50 5.50 8.06 -16.92
C ALA A 50 4.27 8.97 -17.10
N TYR A 51 3.49 9.19 -16.04
CA TYR A 51 2.36 10.13 -16.05
C TYR A 51 2.79 11.56 -16.36
N ARG A 52 3.86 12.05 -15.73
CA ARG A 52 4.35 13.41 -15.98
C ARG A 52 4.81 13.60 -17.43
N HIS A 53 5.40 12.58 -18.05
CA HIS A 53 5.87 12.66 -19.44
C HIS A 53 4.75 12.58 -20.48
N THR A 54 3.61 11.97 -20.16
CA THR A 54 2.53 11.78 -21.13
C THR A 54 1.63 13.01 -21.32
N ASN A 55 1.83 14.11 -20.58
CA ASN A 55 1.08 15.39 -20.70
C ASN A 55 -0.45 15.21 -20.76
N VAL A 56 -0.97 14.11 -20.21
CA VAL A 56 -2.41 13.87 -20.20
C VAL A 56 -3.02 14.82 -19.19
N SER A 57 -3.84 15.76 -19.65
CA SER A 57 -4.65 16.61 -18.77
C SER A 57 -5.42 15.69 -17.81
N PRO A 58 -5.29 15.81 -16.48
CA PRO A 58 -5.87 14.82 -15.59
C PRO A 58 -7.41 14.89 -15.54
N GLU A 59 -8.03 15.93 -16.16
CA GLU A 59 -9.46 15.95 -16.52
C GLU A 59 -9.85 14.87 -17.54
N LYS A 60 -8.99 14.58 -18.53
CA LYS A 60 -9.23 13.50 -19.51
C LYS A 60 -9.13 12.13 -18.84
N MET A 61 -8.35 12.00 -17.78
CA MET A 61 -8.31 10.78 -16.96
C MET A 61 -9.54 10.60 -16.09
N CYS A 62 -10.05 11.63 -15.41
CA CYS A 62 -11.25 11.48 -14.57
C CYS A 62 -12.52 11.16 -15.41
N LYS A 63 -12.59 11.72 -16.64
CA LYS A 63 -13.62 11.32 -17.63
C LYS A 63 -13.35 9.92 -18.23
N SER A 64 -12.08 9.58 -18.49
CA SER A 64 -11.69 8.22 -18.88
C SER A 64 -11.90 7.21 -17.75
N GLU A 65 -11.86 7.60 -16.47
CA GLU A 65 -12.15 6.75 -15.30
C GLU A 65 -13.64 6.45 -15.19
N LYS A 66 -14.49 7.43 -15.49
CA LYS A 66 -15.93 7.21 -15.69
C LYS A 66 -16.24 6.29 -16.87
N LEU A 67 -15.43 6.32 -17.94
CA LEU A 67 -15.56 5.38 -19.06
C LEU A 67 -14.93 4.00 -18.75
N LYS A 68 -13.82 3.96 -17.99
CA LYS A 68 -13.16 2.75 -17.49
C LYS A 68 -14.00 2.00 -16.49
N HIS A 69 -15.01 2.63 -15.87
CA HIS A 69 -16.01 1.91 -15.08
C HIS A 69 -16.81 0.88 -15.91
N ILE A 70 -16.80 1.00 -17.24
CA ILE A 70 -17.43 0.07 -18.18
C ILE A 70 -16.42 -0.98 -18.71
N GLU A 71 -15.10 -0.72 -18.65
CA GLU A 71 -14.03 -1.65 -19.05
C GLU A 71 -13.27 -2.29 -17.86
N LYS A 72 -13.73 -2.10 -16.61
CA LYS A 72 -13.05 -2.58 -15.38
C LYS A 72 -13.43 -4.01 -14.96
N GLU A 73 -13.78 -4.89 -15.88
CA GLU A 73 -14.03 -6.31 -15.54
C GLU A 73 -12.77 -7.18 -15.55
N GLU A 74 -11.65 -6.71 -16.13
CA GLU A 74 -10.36 -7.42 -16.11
C GLU A 74 -9.34 -6.84 -15.11
N GLN A 75 -9.79 -6.39 -13.93
CA GLN A 75 -8.87 -6.45 -12.78
C GLN A 75 -8.57 -7.93 -12.55
N THR A 76 -7.36 -8.36 -12.92
CA THR A 76 -6.93 -9.76 -12.78
C THR A 76 -7.22 -10.19 -11.34
N TYR A 77 -7.96 -11.29 -11.13
CA TYR A 77 -8.32 -11.81 -9.79
C TYR A 77 -7.14 -11.79 -8.80
N ALA A 78 -5.92 -12.01 -9.29
CA ALA A 78 -4.66 -11.90 -8.55
C ALA A 78 -4.41 -10.54 -7.88
N GLU A 79 -4.77 -9.41 -8.48
CA GLU A 79 -4.58 -8.07 -7.90
C GLU A 79 -5.52 -7.86 -6.71
N LYS A 80 -6.81 -8.18 -6.88
CA LYS A 80 -7.79 -8.13 -5.78
C LYS A 80 -7.34 -9.01 -4.62
N ILE A 81 -6.91 -10.24 -4.90
CA ILE A 81 -6.41 -11.16 -3.87
C ILE A 81 -5.17 -10.57 -3.17
N THR A 82 -4.26 -9.94 -3.91
CA THR A 82 -3.06 -9.29 -3.33
C THR A 82 -3.44 -8.15 -2.39
N GLU A 83 -4.42 -7.33 -2.76
CA GLU A 83 -4.95 -6.25 -1.91
C GLU A 83 -5.59 -6.78 -0.63
N TRP A 84 -6.43 -7.81 -0.74
CA TRP A 84 -7.06 -8.45 0.42
C TRP A 84 -6.05 -9.08 1.38
N ILE A 85 -5.08 -9.83 0.86
CA ILE A 85 -4.00 -10.42 1.67
C ILE A 85 -3.16 -9.32 2.32
N GLY A 86 -2.81 -8.28 1.56
CA GLY A 86 -2.04 -7.15 2.08
C GLY A 86 -2.76 -6.42 3.21
N GLY A 87 -4.07 -6.20 3.08
CA GLY A 87 -4.91 -5.64 4.12
C GLY A 87 -4.96 -6.53 5.37
N ALA A 88 -5.13 -7.83 5.21
CA ALA A 88 -5.15 -8.79 6.31
C ALA A 88 -3.82 -8.83 7.08
N ILE A 89 -2.68 -8.84 6.38
CA ILE A 89 -1.34 -8.77 6.99
C ILE A 89 -1.19 -7.45 7.77
N THR A 90 -1.56 -6.32 7.16
CA THR A 90 -1.46 -4.99 7.80
C THR A 90 -2.30 -4.92 9.08
N PHE A 91 -3.53 -5.44 9.04
CA PHE A 91 -4.41 -5.50 10.19
C PHE A 91 -3.85 -6.41 11.29
N THR A 92 -3.24 -7.54 10.92
CA THR A 92 -2.55 -8.43 11.86
C THR A 92 -1.36 -7.73 12.52
N GLY A 93 -0.60 -6.94 11.75
CA GLY A 93 0.47 -6.10 12.29
C GLY A 93 -0.03 -5.12 13.36
N LEU A 94 -1.14 -4.43 13.10
CA LEU A 94 -1.77 -3.54 14.09
C LEU A 94 -2.18 -4.30 15.36
N PHE A 95 -2.81 -5.46 15.20
CA PHE A 95 -3.23 -6.29 16.32
C PHE A 95 -2.03 -6.70 17.18
N LEU A 96 -0.91 -7.09 16.56
CA LEU A 96 0.32 -7.44 17.28
C LEU A 96 0.90 -6.28 18.07
N VAL A 97 0.87 -5.06 17.52
CA VAL A 97 1.28 -3.84 18.24
C VAL A 97 0.43 -3.63 19.48
N ILE A 98 -0.89 -3.76 19.37
CA ILE A 98 -1.82 -3.55 20.49
C ILE A 98 -1.67 -4.66 21.54
N ALA A 99 -1.64 -5.92 21.11
CA ALA A 99 -1.54 -7.07 22.01
C ALA A 99 -0.19 -7.14 22.76
N SER A 100 0.86 -6.56 22.18
CA SER A 100 2.20 -6.53 22.80
C SER A 100 2.43 -5.29 23.67
N LYS A 101 1.46 -4.35 23.74
CA LYS A 101 1.62 -3.06 24.43
C LYS A 101 2.00 -3.21 25.90
N ASP A 102 1.39 -4.18 26.59
CA ASP A 102 1.55 -4.36 28.04
C ASP A 102 2.68 -5.34 28.39
N ASN A 103 3.21 -6.09 27.41
CA ASN A 103 4.23 -7.13 27.61
C ASN A 103 5.67 -6.66 27.32
N GLY A 104 5.90 -5.36 27.13
CA GLY A 104 7.20 -4.80 26.73
C GLY A 104 7.51 -4.99 25.24
N MET A 105 8.74 -4.65 24.82
CA MET A 105 9.21 -4.79 23.42
C MET A 105 9.51 -6.27 23.10
N SER A 106 8.48 -7.10 23.04
CA SER A 106 8.58 -8.46 22.50
C SER A 106 8.84 -8.42 20.99
N GLY A 107 9.42 -9.49 20.43
CA GLY A 107 9.63 -9.59 18.98
C GLY A 107 8.33 -9.48 18.18
N TYR A 108 7.18 -9.83 18.77
CA TYR A 108 5.85 -9.60 18.21
C TYR A 108 5.51 -8.14 18.05
N GLY A 109 5.79 -7.31 19.08
CA GLY A 109 5.55 -5.87 19.02
C GLY A 109 6.41 -5.21 17.94
N ILE A 110 7.69 -5.60 17.85
CA ILE A 110 8.62 -5.11 16.81
C ILE A 110 8.12 -5.51 15.42
N GLY A 111 7.79 -6.80 15.22
CA GLY A 111 7.25 -7.29 13.95
C GLY A 111 5.96 -6.59 13.54
N GLY A 112 5.05 -6.36 14.51
CA GLY A 112 3.83 -5.60 14.30
C GLY A 112 4.09 -4.17 13.85
N TRP A 113 5.04 -3.47 14.48
CA TRP A 113 5.44 -2.11 14.09
C TRP A 113 6.05 -2.06 12.70
N ILE A 114 6.88 -3.04 12.32
CA ILE A 114 7.46 -3.12 10.98
C ILE A 114 6.35 -3.26 9.93
N ILE A 115 5.35 -4.12 10.18
CA ILE A 115 4.24 -4.34 9.25
C ILE A 115 3.36 -3.09 9.17
N TRP A 116 2.79 -2.68 10.30
CA TRP A 116 1.77 -1.62 10.32
C TRP A 116 2.38 -0.24 10.09
N GLY A 117 3.47 0.07 10.78
CA GLY A 117 4.21 1.32 10.60
C GLY A 117 4.81 1.41 9.20
N GLY A 118 5.36 0.31 8.67
CA GLY A 118 5.85 0.24 7.30
C GLY A 118 4.76 0.46 6.26
N ALA A 119 3.57 -0.14 6.43
CA ALA A 119 2.43 0.07 5.55
C ALA A 119 1.95 1.53 5.55
N ILE A 120 1.85 2.16 6.74
CA ILE A 120 1.51 3.58 6.87
C ILE A 120 2.56 4.45 6.17
N PHE A 121 3.84 4.18 6.42
CA PHE A 121 4.92 4.92 5.80
C PHE A 121 4.86 4.82 4.28
N CYS A 122 4.66 3.62 3.72
CA CYS A 122 4.51 3.42 2.28
C CYS A 122 3.27 4.15 1.74
N TYR A 123 2.16 4.14 2.46
CA TYR A 123 0.95 4.87 2.08
C TYR A 123 1.21 6.38 1.95
N PHE A 124 1.87 6.99 2.95
CA PHE A 124 2.23 8.40 2.87
C PHE A 124 3.22 8.69 1.73
N LEU A 125 4.28 7.89 1.61
CA LEU A 125 5.29 8.11 0.59
C LEU A 125 4.73 7.97 -0.83
N SER A 126 3.81 7.02 -1.06
CA SER A 126 3.17 6.83 -2.37
C SER A 126 2.43 8.08 -2.84
N GLY A 127 1.70 8.76 -1.95
CA GLY A 127 1.00 9.99 -2.30
C GLY A 127 1.93 11.18 -2.50
N ILE A 128 3.03 11.27 -1.73
CA ILE A 128 4.09 12.27 -1.96
C ILE A 128 4.72 12.07 -3.35
N ILE A 129 5.06 10.84 -3.71
CA ILE A 129 5.62 10.50 -5.02
C ILE A 129 4.65 10.90 -6.13
N MET A 130 3.37 10.53 -6.02
CA MET A 130 2.37 10.89 -7.02
C MET A 130 2.17 12.41 -7.15
N ARG A 131 2.29 13.16 -6.05
CA ARG A 131 2.22 14.62 -6.04
C ARG A 131 3.44 15.28 -6.68
N GLU A 132 4.63 14.98 -6.17
CA GLU A 132 5.88 15.67 -6.56
C GLU A 132 6.44 15.17 -7.89
N VAL A 133 6.38 13.86 -8.14
CA VAL A 133 6.92 13.24 -9.35
C VAL A 133 5.86 13.21 -10.44
N GLY A 134 4.63 12.84 -10.09
CA GLY A 134 3.52 12.75 -11.04
C GLY A 134 2.86 14.08 -11.39
N GLY A 135 3.04 15.12 -10.55
CA GLY A 135 2.38 16.41 -10.74
C GLY A 135 0.87 16.37 -10.50
N ILE A 136 0.37 15.33 -9.81
CA ILE A 136 -1.05 15.18 -9.49
C ILE A 136 -1.32 16.03 -8.25
N PRO A 137 -2.29 16.96 -8.25
CA PRO A 137 -2.56 17.80 -7.09
C PRO A 137 -3.33 17.01 -6.03
N LEU A 138 -2.61 16.16 -5.33
CA LEU A 138 -3.09 15.41 -4.18
C LEU A 138 -2.99 16.27 -2.92
N SER A 139 -4.02 16.18 -2.09
CA SER A 139 -3.98 16.71 -0.73
C SER A 139 -4.42 15.66 0.27
N MET A 140 -3.74 15.64 1.40
CA MET A 140 -4.10 14.78 2.52
C MET A 140 -5.33 15.36 3.23
N GLY A 141 -6.38 14.55 3.41
CA GLY A 141 -7.57 14.91 4.16
C GLY A 141 -8.02 13.79 5.10
N TYR A 142 -9.15 13.99 5.79
CA TYR A 142 -9.80 12.92 6.56
C TYR A 142 -10.21 11.79 5.59
N GLY A 143 -9.53 10.65 5.70
CA GLY A 143 -9.67 9.50 4.81
C GLY A 143 -8.55 9.31 3.79
N GLY A 144 -7.48 10.10 3.83
CA GLY A 144 -6.27 9.85 3.03
C GLY A 144 -6.00 10.86 1.91
N TRP A 145 -5.19 10.45 0.93
CA TRP A 145 -4.86 11.24 -0.25
C TRP A 145 -6.09 11.42 -1.16
N LYS A 146 -6.44 12.68 -1.46
CA LYS A 146 -7.54 13.05 -2.36
C LYS A 146 -7.06 14.01 -3.43
N VAL A 147 -7.52 13.83 -4.67
CA VAL A 147 -7.24 14.76 -5.77
C VAL A 147 -8.02 16.06 -5.55
N ARG A 148 -7.35 17.22 -5.67
CA ARG A 148 -7.99 18.54 -5.55
C ARG A 148 -8.56 19.00 -6.89
N PHE A 149 -9.86 19.20 -6.91
CA PHE A 149 -10.57 19.84 -8.02
C PHE A 149 -11.03 21.24 -7.61
N THR A 150 -10.94 22.19 -8.53
CA THR A 150 -11.61 23.49 -8.49
C THR A 150 -13.12 23.28 -8.53
N ARG A 151 -13.88 24.31 -8.13
CA ARG A 151 -15.35 24.35 -8.19
C ARG A 151 -15.92 24.10 -9.60
N ASN A 152 -15.10 24.27 -10.64
CA ASN A 152 -15.46 24.07 -12.05
C ASN A 152 -14.98 22.72 -12.60
N GLY A 153 -14.50 21.81 -11.75
CA GLY A 153 -14.01 20.48 -12.16
C GLY A 153 -12.57 20.44 -12.70
N ARG A 154 -11.92 21.61 -12.88
CA ARG A 154 -10.50 21.71 -13.27
C ARG A 154 -9.60 21.40 -12.10
N LEU A 155 -8.41 20.87 -12.33
CA LEU A 155 -7.47 20.59 -11.24
C LEU A 155 -6.84 21.87 -10.71
N ILE A 156 -6.75 21.99 -9.38
CA ILE A 156 -6.04 23.10 -8.74
C ILE A 156 -4.55 22.79 -8.91
N ARG A 157 -3.86 23.55 -9.78
CA ARG A 157 -2.39 23.51 -9.88
C ARG A 157 -1.76 24.19 -8.68
#